data_AF-A0A6N1DUW9-F1
#
_entry.id   AF-A0A6N1DUW9-F1
#
_cell.length_a   1.000
_cell.length_b   1.000
_cell.length_c   1.000
_cell.angle_alpha   90.00
_cell.angle_beta   90.00
_cell.angle_gamma   90.00
#
_symmetry.space_group_name_H-M   'P 1'
#
loop_
_entity.id
_entity.type
_entity.pdbx_description
1 polymer ?
#
loop_
_entity_poly.entity_id
_entity_poly.type
_entity_poly.pdbx_seq_one_letter_code
_entity_poly.pdbx_strand_id
1 'polypeptide(L)'
;MKSITRKVTLEKEFWINVQNQALHYLESKKEKGINQAKILDESTRTIIFFEKMKLHEELLSKYDDPNVYLAPILINKDITVEKAGLEFKVFYITEEEYNDFASDLTNRPDFKLPENYDAQINTFVDNYVQNFSFKNDIKGEIKLNNEVGLEIYKADINRKDRIVLIANNNDQKSLEYALIGKKVGDKFTYKFTEEETYEIHILNAKEVVKTPLSDDNVNQLQIPEIKNLDDAKKYVYGTIKSGMVDESLVTYGFQIVDQVSKLNLKKFNFPIELLEDKISEIDPQKIANLKPEEVASTIYERFVAQWILIKRFKLNASQTDMNEEINKINASMTPAEASRISIRKVIDIILIKKIGLVYLQKYEPNTYKQNFETK
;
A
#
# COMPACT_ATOMS: atom_id res chain seq x y z
N MET A 1 -26.48 -17.71 8.96
CA MET A 1 -25.89 -16.64 8.12
C MET A 1 -26.79 -16.39 6.92
N LYS A 2 -27.15 -15.14 6.68
CA LYS A 2 -28.02 -14.74 5.56
C LYS A 2 -27.18 -14.48 4.30
N SER A 3 -27.82 -14.46 3.13
CA SER A 3 -27.14 -14.16 1.86
C SER A 3 -28.00 -13.32 0.92
N ILE A 4 -27.35 -12.54 0.06
CA ILE A 4 -27.95 -11.85 -1.08
C ILE A 4 -27.29 -12.30 -2.38
N THR A 5 -28.03 -12.22 -3.48
CA THR A 5 -27.50 -12.49 -4.82
C THR A 5 -27.37 -11.18 -5.60
N ARG A 6 -26.30 -11.06 -6.38
CA ARG A 6 -25.98 -9.90 -7.21
C ARG A 6 -25.60 -10.38 -8.61
N LYS A 7 -26.35 -9.90 -9.60
CA LYS A 7 -26.09 -10.16 -11.01
C LYS A 7 -25.37 -8.97 -11.61
N VAL A 8 -24.30 -9.26 -12.34
CA VAL A 8 -23.51 -8.28 -13.09
C VAL A 8 -23.56 -8.68 -14.55
N THR A 9 -24.00 -7.77 -15.40
CA THR A 9 -23.93 -7.93 -16.85
C THR A 9 -23.02 -6.84 -17.38
N LEU A 10 -21.96 -7.23 -18.09
CA LEU A 10 -21.04 -6.27 -18.65
C LEU A 10 -21.55 -5.74 -19.98
N GLU A 11 -21.33 -4.45 -20.20
CA GLU A 11 -21.51 -3.87 -21.51
C GLU A 11 -20.53 -4.50 -22.52
N LYS A 12 -21.01 -4.73 -23.75
CA LYS A 12 -20.26 -5.43 -24.80
C LYS A 12 -18.90 -4.79 -25.07
N GLU A 13 -18.85 -3.47 -25.15
CA GLU A 13 -17.61 -2.72 -25.43
C GLU A 13 -16.57 -2.90 -24.32
N PHE A 14 -17.01 -2.82 -23.06
CA PHE A 14 -16.14 -3.08 -21.92
C PHE A 14 -15.63 -4.53 -21.93
N TRP A 15 -16.49 -5.51 -22.20
CA TRP A 15 -16.09 -6.92 -22.28
C TRP A 15 -15.06 -7.19 -23.38
N ILE A 16 -15.22 -6.59 -24.56
CA ILE A 16 -14.23 -6.68 -25.64
C ILE A 16 -12.90 -6.05 -25.21
N ASN A 17 -12.92 -4.93 -24.50
CA ASN A 17 -11.70 -4.31 -23.98
C ASN A 17 -10.97 -5.25 -22.99
N VAL A 18 -11.69 -5.89 -22.08
CA VAL A 18 -11.09 -6.87 -21.14
C VAL A 18 -10.47 -8.05 -21.91
N GLN A 19 -11.11 -8.55 -22.97
CA GLN A 19 -10.53 -9.59 -23.84
C GLN A 19 -9.25 -9.12 -24.54
N ASN A 20 -9.20 -7.89 -25.03
CA ASN A 20 -8.00 -7.34 -25.67
C ASN A 20 -6.85 -7.17 -24.66
N GLN A 21 -7.15 -6.74 -23.44
CA GLN A 21 -6.16 -6.67 -22.35
C GLN A 21 -5.61 -8.05 -22.00
N ALA A 22 -6.46 -9.07 -21.95
CA ALA A 22 -6.05 -10.45 -21.72
C ALA A 22 -5.14 -10.96 -22.86
N LEU A 23 -5.46 -10.67 -24.13
CA LEU A 23 -4.60 -10.98 -25.27
C LEU A 23 -3.21 -10.35 -25.11
N HIS A 24 -3.14 -9.04 -24.86
CA HIS A 24 -1.86 -8.34 -24.69
C HIS A 24 -1.05 -8.88 -23.50
N TYR A 25 -1.73 -9.25 -22.41
CA TYR A 25 -1.08 -9.90 -21.28
C TYR A 25 -0.46 -11.25 -21.68
N LEU A 26 -1.21 -12.12 -22.36
CA LEU A 26 -0.71 -13.42 -22.83
C LEU A 26 0.46 -13.25 -23.82
N GLU A 27 0.38 -12.29 -24.73
CA GLU A 27 1.47 -11.93 -25.67
C GLU A 27 2.72 -11.47 -24.91
N SER A 28 2.57 -10.62 -23.89
CA SER A 28 3.68 -10.14 -23.06
C SER A 28 4.40 -11.26 -22.30
N LYS A 29 3.68 -12.34 -21.97
CA LYS A 29 4.24 -13.55 -21.34
C LYS A 29 4.91 -14.49 -22.34
N LYS A 30 4.90 -14.14 -23.65
CA LYS A 30 5.38 -14.99 -24.75
C LYS A 30 4.71 -16.38 -24.73
N GLU A 31 3.44 -16.43 -24.33
CA GLU A 31 2.68 -17.68 -24.35
C GLU A 31 2.56 -18.20 -25.79
N LYS A 32 2.70 -19.53 -25.96
CA LYS A 32 2.52 -20.17 -27.27
C LYS A 32 1.08 -20.61 -27.46
N GLY A 33 0.61 -20.55 -28.72
CA GLY A 33 -0.71 -21.05 -29.11
C GLY A 33 -1.86 -20.27 -28.48
N ILE A 34 -1.75 -18.94 -28.43
CA ILE A 34 -2.85 -18.06 -27.99
C ILE A 34 -4.02 -18.24 -28.96
N ASN A 35 -5.19 -18.58 -28.43
CA ASN A 35 -6.43 -18.76 -29.18
C ASN A 35 -7.61 -18.16 -28.39
N GLN A 36 -8.79 -18.09 -29.01
CA GLN A 36 -9.95 -17.45 -28.39
C GLN A 36 -10.35 -18.09 -27.04
N ALA A 37 -10.20 -19.40 -26.89
CA ALA A 37 -10.53 -20.07 -25.63
C ALA A 37 -9.60 -19.64 -24.49
N LYS A 38 -8.29 -19.50 -24.76
CA LYS A 38 -7.33 -18.97 -23.79
C LYS A 38 -7.58 -17.51 -23.44
N ILE A 39 -7.87 -16.68 -24.44
CA ILE A 39 -8.20 -15.26 -24.22
C ILE A 39 -9.44 -15.15 -23.33
N LEU A 40 -10.47 -15.95 -23.61
CA LEU A 40 -11.69 -16.01 -22.79
C LEU A 40 -11.45 -16.52 -21.37
N ASP A 41 -10.58 -17.51 -21.16
CA ASP A 41 -10.27 -17.99 -19.82
C ASP A 41 -9.58 -16.91 -18.98
N GLU A 42 -8.55 -16.26 -19.54
CA GLU A 42 -7.80 -15.21 -18.85
C GLU A 42 -8.67 -13.96 -18.60
N SER A 43 -9.45 -13.54 -19.59
CA SER A 43 -10.39 -12.42 -19.42
C SER A 43 -11.47 -12.73 -18.39
N THR A 44 -11.96 -13.98 -18.36
CA THR A 44 -12.95 -14.45 -17.36
C THR A 44 -12.37 -14.41 -15.95
N ARG A 45 -11.16 -14.93 -15.73
CA ARG A 45 -10.50 -14.87 -14.40
C ARG A 45 -10.32 -13.43 -13.94
N THR A 46 -9.83 -12.59 -14.85
CA THR A 46 -9.57 -11.17 -14.62
C THR A 46 -10.85 -10.45 -14.20
N ILE A 47 -11.93 -10.61 -14.95
CA ILE A 47 -13.17 -9.89 -14.65
C ILE A 47 -13.89 -10.41 -13.41
N ILE A 48 -13.85 -11.73 -13.15
CA ILE A 48 -14.38 -12.29 -11.90
C ILE A 48 -13.69 -11.65 -10.71
N PHE A 49 -12.35 -11.56 -10.73
CA PHE A 49 -11.59 -10.92 -9.66
C PHE A 49 -11.97 -9.45 -9.48
N PHE A 50 -12.03 -8.67 -10.56
CA PHE A 50 -12.37 -7.25 -10.50
C PHE A 50 -13.79 -6.99 -9.99
N GLU A 51 -14.80 -7.69 -10.53
CA GLU A 51 -16.19 -7.50 -10.11
C GLU A 51 -16.44 -8.02 -8.69
N LYS A 52 -15.80 -9.14 -8.29
CA LYS A 52 -15.81 -9.62 -6.89
C LYS A 52 -15.29 -8.53 -5.95
N MET A 53 -14.17 -7.90 -6.29
CA MET A 53 -13.56 -6.88 -5.44
C MET A 53 -14.36 -5.59 -5.38
N LYS A 54 -14.83 -5.11 -6.53
CA LYS A 54 -15.70 -3.93 -6.64
C LYS A 54 -16.98 -4.10 -5.82
N LEU A 55 -17.65 -5.25 -5.96
CA LEU A 55 -18.88 -5.53 -5.20
C LEU A 55 -18.61 -5.59 -3.70
N HIS A 56 -17.50 -6.21 -3.28
CA HIS A 56 -17.16 -6.27 -1.86
C HIS A 56 -16.90 -4.88 -1.28
N GLU A 57 -16.18 -4.04 -2.02
CA GLU A 57 -15.90 -2.66 -1.63
C GLU A 57 -17.17 -1.80 -1.55
N GLU A 58 -18.08 -1.92 -2.52
CA GLU A 58 -19.37 -1.24 -2.50
C GLU A 58 -20.21 -1.60 -1.26
N LEU A 59 -20.13 -2.85 -0.79
CA LEU A 59 -20.86 -3.29 0.40
C LEU A 59 -20.17 -2.83 1.68
N LEU A 60 -18.85 -2.87 1.74
CA LEU A 60 -18.08 -2.48 2.93
C LEU A 60 -17.98 -0.96 3.13
N SER A 61 -18.03 -0.17 2.06
CA SER A 61 -17.99 1.30 2.12
C SER A 61 -19.24 1.94 2.71
N LYS A 62 -20.35 1.18 2.84
CA LYS A 62 -21.58 1.64 3.50
C LYS A 62 -21.41 1.55 5.01
N TYR A 63 -20.68 2.50 5.60
CA TYR A 63 -20.37 2.49 7.03
C TYR A 63 -21.61 2.46 7.93
N ASP A 64 -22.70 3.10 7.53
CA ASP A 64 -23.98 3.14 8.27
C ASP A 64 -24.81 1.85 8.17
N ASP A 65 -24.51 0.98 7.21
CA ASP A 65 -25.15 -0.35 7.14
C ASP A 65 -24.59 -1.21 8.28
N PRO A 66 -25.41 -1.70 9.23
CA PRO A 66 -24.88 -2.46 10.36
C PRO A 66 -24.48 -3.89 9.96
N ASN A 67 -24.75 -4.34 8.73
CA ASN A 67 -24.37 -5.68 8.30
C ASN A 67 -22.86 -5.78 8.01
N VAL A 68 -22.29 -6.95 8.32
CA VAL A 68 -20.92 -7.31 7.95
C VAL A 68 -20.97 -8.25 6.75
N TYR A 69 -20.54 -7.77 5.59
CA TYR A 69 -20.55 -8.50 4.33
C TYR A 69 -19.22 -9.25 4.10
N LEU A 70 -19.32 -10.56 3.89
CA LEU A 70 -18.18 -11.42 3.55
C LEU A 70 -17.85 -11.31 2.05
N ALA A 71 -16.71 -11.87 1.66
CA ALA A 71 -16.29 -11.86 0.27
C ALA A 71 -17.36 -12.50 -0.65
N PRO A 72 -17.73 -11.87 -1.78
CA PRO A 72 -18.66 -12.46 -2.74
C PRO A 72 -18.10 -13.74 -3.36
N ILE A 73 -18.94 -14.78 -3.50
CA ILE A 73 -18.60 -16.01 -4.21
C ILE A 73 -19.28 -16.04 -5.58
N LEU A 74 -18.59 -16.49 -6.61
CA LEU A 74 -19.19 -16.67 -7.92
C LEU A 74 -20.03 -17.96 -7.92
N ILE A 75 -21.33 -17.85 -8.16
CA ILE A 75 -22.24 -19.01 -8.20
C ILE A 75 -22.68 -19.39 -9.61
N ASN A 76 -22.62 -18.45 -10.56
CA ASN A 76 -22.94 -18.71 -11.96
C ASN A 76 -22.22 -17.72 -12.88
N LYS A 77 -21.95 -18.15 -14.12
CA LYS A 77 -21.43 -17.29 -15.18
C LYS A 77 -21.97 -17.70 -16.55
N ASP A 78 -22.27 -16.71 -17.37
CA ASP A 78 -22.67 -16.85 -18.76
C ASP A 78 -21.71 -16.02 -19.62
N ILE A 79 -20.64 -16.68 -20.08
CA ILE A 79 -19.54 -16.04 -20.81
C ILE A 79 -19.48 -16.58 -22.24
N THR A 80 -19.49 -15.66 -23.21
CA THR A 80 -19.12 -15.92 -24.60
C THR A 80 -18.24 -14.79 -25.12
N VAL A 81 -17.84 -14.82 -26.39
CA VAL A 81 -17.12 -13.71 -27.03
C VAL A 81 -17.93 -12.40 -26.95
N GLU A 82 -19.26 -12.48 -27.01
CA GLU A 82 -20.13 -11.31 -27.15
C GLU A 82 -20.72 -10.82 -25.82
N LYS A 83 -20.81 -11.68 -24.81
CA LYS A 83 -21.47 -11.39 -23.53
C LYS A 83 -20.66 -11.90 -22.35
N ALA A 84 -20.74 -11.17 -21.25
CA ALA A 84 -20.27 -11.60 -19.95
C ALA A 84 -21.31 -11.28 -18.88
N GLY A 85 -21.97 -12.33 -18.37
CA GLY A 85 -22.85 -12.29 -17.22
C GLY A 85 -22.24 -13.05 -16.04
N LEU A 86 -22.21 -12.42 -14.87
CA LEU A 86 -21.72 -13.01 -13.63
C LEU A 86 -22.81 -12.95 -12.56
N GLU A 87 -22.90 -13.97 -11.73
CA GLU A 87 -23.79 -13.98 -10.58
C GLU A 87 -23.00 -14.32 -9.33
N PHE A 88 -22.99 -13.38 -8.40
CA PHE A 88 -22.31 -13.48 -7.12
C PHE A 88 -23.31 -13.68 -5.99
N LYS A 89 -22.97 -14.55 -5.04
CA LYS A 89 -23.66 -14.68 -3.76
C LYS A 89 -22.79 -14.04 -2.69
N VAL A 90 -23.40 -13.22 -1.85
CA VAL A 90 -22.71 -12.52 -0.77
C VAL A 90 -23.36 -12.90 0.56
N PHE A 91 -22.57 -13.50 1.43
CA PHE A 91 -22.99 -13.80 2.79
C PHE A 91 -22.79 -12.60 3.70
N TYR A 92 -23.67 -12.45 4.69
CA TYR A 92 -23.54 -11.39 5.67
C TYR A 92 -24.05 -11.79 7.05
N ILE A 93 -23.52 -11.08 8.04
CA ILE A 93 -23.90 -11.19 9.45
C ILE A 93 -24.63 -9.89 9.83
N THR A 94 -25.81 -10.04 10.40
CA THR A 94 -26.64 -8.92 10.88
C THR A 94 -26.23 -8.46 12.27
N GLU A 95 -26.59 -7.23 12.64
CA GLU A 95 -26.35 -6.69 13.99
C GLU A 95 -26.91 -7.58 15.09
N GLU A 96 -28.11 -8.11 14.87
CA GLU A 96 -28.76 -9.06 15.79
C GLU A 96 -27.90 -10.31 16.04
N GLU A 97 -27.24 -10.83 14.99
CA GLU A 97 -26.38 -12.03 15.07
C GLU A 97 -25.05 -11.78 15.81
N TYR A 98 -24.62 -10.52 15.96
CA TYR A 98 -23.38 -10.19 16.67
C TYR A 98 -23.59 -9.28 17.90
N ASN A 99 -24.83 -9.11 18.36
CA ASN A 99 -25.13 -8.18 19.45
C ASN A 99 -24.43 -8.58 20.77
N ASP A 100 -24.30 -9.88 21.03
CA ASP A 100 -23.59 -10.48 22.16
C ASP A 100 -22.10 -10.75 21.86
N PHE A 101 -21.54 -10.21 20.77
CA PHE A 101 -20.14 -10.39 20.41
C PHE A 101 -19.23 -9.77 21.48
N ALA A 102 -18.32 -10.57 22.04
CA ALA A 102 -17.45 -10.14 23.13
C ALA A 102 -16.30 -9.29 22.58
N SER A 103 -16.23 -8.02 23.00
CA SER A 103 -15.15 -7.10 22.60
C SER A 103 -14.26 -6.67 23.77
N ASP A 104 -14.65 -7.01 25.00
CA ASP A 104 -13.88 -6.67 26.19
C ASP A 104 -12.81 -7.74 26.45
N LEU A 105 -11.56 -7.30 26.49
CA LEU A 105 -10.40 -8.18 26.58
C LEU A 105 -9.95 -8.30 28.04
N THR A 106 -10.04 -9.51 28.59
CA THR A 106 -9.50 -9.83 29.91
C THR A 106 -7.98 -10.00 29.88
N ASN A 107 -7.44 -10.64 28.83
CA ASN A 107 -6.01 -10.86 28.60
C ASN A 107 -5.49 -10.06 27.40
N ARG A 108 -5.59 -8.72 27.47
CA ARG A 108 -5.21 -7.81 26.39
C ARG A 108 -3.71 -7.86 26.06
N PRO A 109 -3.31 -7.60 24.81
CA PRO A 109 -1.91 -7.31 24.52
C PRO A 109 -1.56 -5.95 25.14
N ASP A 110 -0.29 -5.70 25.45
CA ASP A 110 0.18 -4.35 25.77
C ASP A 110 0.66 -3.67 24.50
N PHE A 111 0.45 -2.35 24.40
CA PHE A 111 1.13 -1.55 23.39
C PHE A 111 2.62 -1.45 23.73
N LYS A 112 3.49 -1.86 22.79
CA LYS A 112 4.94 -1.83 22.98
C LYS A 112 5.62 -1.25 21.76
N LEU A 113 6.48 -0.26 22.00
CA LEU A 113 7.50 0.15 21.04
C LEU A 113 8.62 -0.90 21.02
N PRO A 114 9.43 -0.95 19.95
CA PRO A 114 10.61 -1.80 19.90
C PRO A 114 11.51 -1.60 21.14
N GLU A 115 12.09 -2.69 21.64
CA GLU A 115 13.03 -2.59 22.76
C GLU A 115 14.23 -1.72 22.38
N ASN A 116 14.68 -0.90 23.33
CA ASN A 116 15.79 0.04 23.15
C ASN A 116 15.60 1.04 21.98
N TYR A 117 14.36 1.34 21.59
CA TYR A 117 14.08 2.27 20.48
C TYR A 117 14.81 3.61 20.66
N ASP A 118 14.84 4.17 21.87
CA ASP A 118 15.51 5.45 22.15
C ASP A 118 17.00 5.42 21.79
N ALA A 119 17.71 4.36 22.17
CA ALA A 119 19.14 4.22 21.88
C ALA A 119 19.39 4.00 20.38
N GLN A 120 18.51 3.25 19.70
CA GLN A 120 18.61 3.02 18.26
C GLN A 120 18.38 4.31 17.47
N ILE A 121 17.35 5.09 17.83
CA ILE A 121 17.08 6.37 17.17
C ILE A 121 18.23 7.34 17.42
N ASN A 122 18.73 7.47 18.66
CA ASN A 122 19.85 8.37 18.95
C ASN A 122 21.10 7.99 18.14
N THR A 123 21.42 6.70 18.05
CA THR A 123 22.53 6.21 17.21
C THR A 123 22.31 6.56 15.74
N PHE A 124 21.10 6.40 15.22
CA PHE A 124 20.76 6.79 13.86
C PHE A 124 20.90 8.30 13.67
N VAL A 125 20.36 9.12 14.57
CA VAL A 125 20.38 10.59 14.49
C VAL A 125 21.81 11.11 14.48
N ASP A 126 22.66 10.58 15.36
CA ASP A 126 24.08 10.97 15.38
C ASP A 126 24.78 10.58 14.08
N ASN A 127 24.55 9.36 13.56
CA ASN A 127 25.09 8.95 12.26
C ASN A 127 24.55 9.79 11.09
N TYR A 128 23.26 10.15 11.12
CA TYR A 128 22.62 10.95 10.09
C TYR A 128 23.20 12.36 10.04
N VAL A 129 23.35 13.01 11.20
CA VAL A 129 23.97 14.32 11.35
C VAL A 129 25.42 14.32 10.86
N GLN A 130 26.20 13.29 11.22
CA GLN A 130 27.61 13.19 10.83
C GLN A 130 27.80 12.93 9.34
N ASN A 131 26.90 12.16 8.72
CA ASN A 131 27.01 11.75 7.32
C ASN A 131 26.08 12.54 6.39
N PHE A 132 25.49 13.64 6.88
CA PHE A 132 24.55 14.43 6.10
C PHE A 132 25.21 14.97 4.82
N SER A 133 24.38 15.14 3.78
CA SER A 133 24.83 15.69 2.51
C SER A 133 23.87 16.79 2.07
N PHE A 134 24.41 17.99 1.92
CA PHE A 134 23.67 19.09 1.32
C PHE A 134 23.56 18.87 -0.19
N LYS A 135 22.40 19.19 -0.75
CA LYS A 135 22.14 19.12 -2.19
C LYS A 135 21.93 20.53 -2.71
N ASN A 136 22.98 21.11 -3.31
CA ASN A 136 22.97 22.48 -3.79
C ASN A 136 22.67 22.51 -5.29
N ASP A 137 21.77 23.39 -5.73
CA ASP A 137 21.44 23.50 -7.15
C ASP A 137 22.67 23.94 -7.97
N ILE A 138 22.89 23.24 -9.07
CA ILE A 138 23.98 23.54 -10.01
C ILE A 138 23.50 24.56 -11.03
N LYS A 139 24.25 25.67 -11.14
CA LYS A 139 24.05 26.70 -12.17
C LYS A 139 24.92 26.52 -13.42
N GLY A 140 25.83 25.55 -13.39
CA GLY A 140 26.83 25.30 -14.42
C GLY A 140 26.71 23.94 -15.07
N GLU A 141 27.85 23.43 -15.55
CA GLU A 141 27.94 22.08 -16.11
C GLU A 141 27.85 21.02 -15.02
N ILE A 142 27.16 19.93 -15.34
CA ILE A 142 27.06 18.72 -14.54
C ILE A 142 28.43 18.05 -14.50
N LYS A 143 28.92 17.79 -13.29
CA LYS A 143 30.18 17.09 -13.03
C LYS A 143 29.92 15.69 -12.48
N LEU A 144 31.00 14.93 -12.35
CA LEU A 144 30.99 13.62 -11.69
C LEU A 144 30.38 13.72 -10.28
N ASN A 145 29.59 12.72 -9.90
CA ASN A 145 28.86 12.59 -8.64
C ASN A 145 27.75 13.62 -8.40
N ASN A 146 27.36 14.39 -9.41
CA ASN A 146 26.19 15.25 -9.29
C ASN A 146 24.91 14.42 -9.49
N GLU A 147 23.89 14.76 -8.71
CA GLU A 147 22.55 14.19 -8.84
C GLU A 147 21.79 14.97 -9.91
N VAL A 148 21.18 14.30 -10.87
CA VAL A 148 20.55 14.92 -12.05
C VAL A 148 19.13 14.41 -12.20
N GLY A 149 18.16 15.31 -12.13
CA GLY A 149 16.75 15.03 -12.41
C GLY A 149 16.46 15.15 -13.90
N LEU A 150 15.88 14.10 -14.47
CA LEU A 150 15.65 13.95 -15.90
C LEU A 150 14.17 13.69 -16.20
N GLU A 151 13.70 14.15 -17.35
CA GLU A 151 12.50 13.65 -18.02
C GLU A 151 12.93 12.86 -19.26
N ILE A 152 12.54 11.60 -19.33
CA ILE A 152 12.78 10.70 -20.46
C ILE A 152 11.50 10.63 -21.28
N TYR A 153 11.58 11.05 -22.53
CA TYR A 153 10.46 11.08 -23.46
C TYR A 153 10.65 10.05 -24.58
N LYS A 154 9.64 9.20 -24.76
CA LYS A 154 9.53 8.30 -25.92
C LYS A 154 8.40 8.79 -26.82
N ALA A 155 8.77 9.32 -27.98
CA ALA A 155 7.85 10.05 -28.85
C ALA A 155 6.77 9.17 -29.52
N ASP A 156 7.10 7.90 -29.79
CA ASP A 156 6.23 6.91 -30.43
C ASP A 156 5.02 6.52 -29.58
N ILE A 157 5.18 6.45 -28.26
CA ILE A 157 4.12 6.07 -27.30
C ILE A 157 3.68 7.23 -26.40
N ASN A 158 4.14 8.45 -26.66
CA ASN A 158 3.90 9.66 -25.86
C ASN A 158 4.09 9.42 -24.35
N ARG A 159 5.11 8.64 -23.98
CA ARG A 159 5.41 8.29 -22.59
C ARG A 159 6.47 9.22 -22.03
N LYS A 160 6.23 9.70 -20.80
CA LYS A 160 7.14 10.54 -20.02
C LYS A 160 7.43 9.86 -18.70
N ASP A 161 8.69 9.54 -18.46
CA ASP A 161 9.16 9.05 -17.17
C ASP A 161 10.10 10.08 -16.56
N ARG A 162 9.99 10.31 -15.25
CA ARG A 162 10.92 11.16 -14.52
C ARG A 162 11.79 10.30 -13.62
N ILE A 163 13.11 10.49 -13.75
CA ILE A 163 14.08 9.74 -12.96
C ILE A 163 15.15 10.68 -12.41
N VAL A 164 15.86 10.21 -11.39
CA VAL A 164 17.03 10.88 -10.85
C VAL A 164 18.21 9.93 -10.98
N LEU A 165 19.31 10.40 -11.57
CA LEU A 165 20.54 9.64 -11.76
C LEU A 165 21.74 10.35 -11.11
N ILE A 166 22.78 9.59 -10.80
CA ILE A 166 24.08 10.15 -10.37
C ILE A 166 25.04 10.10 -11.56
N ALA A 167 25.46 11.27 -12.03
CA ALA A 167 26.44 11.37 -13.10
C ALA A 167 27.75 10.66 -12.69
N ASN A 168 28.17 9.66 -13.45
CA ASN A 168 29.34 8.85 -13.14
C ASN A 168 30.08 8.43 -14.41
N ASN A 169 31.31 7.92 -14.24
CA ASN A 169 32.17 7.51 -15.35
C ASN A 169 32.53 6.03 -15.33
N ASN A 170 31.69 5.20 -14.70
CA ASN A 170 31.94 3.76 -14.58
C ASN A 170 31.75 3.04 -15.93
N ASP A 171 30.82 3.50 -16.76
CA ASP A 171 30.56 2.99 -18.11
C ASP A 171 30.35 4.13 -19.10
N GLN A 172 31.25 4.26 -20.08
CA GLN A 172 31.21 5.32 -21.10
C GLN A 172 29.98 5.25 -22.01
N LYS A 173 29.29 4.10 -22.06
CA LYS A 173 28.06 3.95 -22.85
C LYS A 173 26.82 4.30 -22.04
N SER A 174 26.90 4.43 -20.72
CA SER A 174 25.75 4.68 -19.85
C SER A 174 25.12 6.07 -20.03
N LEU A 175 23.85 6.20 -19.64
CA LEU A 175 23.18 7.49 -19.63
C LEU A 175 23.86 8.42 -18.61
N GLU A 176 24.28 7.89 -17.46
CA GLU A 176 24.96 8.59 -16.38
C GLU A 176 26.27 9.27 -16.85
N TYR A 177 27.03 8.63 -17.74
CA TYR A 177 28.22 9.24 -18.34
C TYR A 177 27.86 10.36 -19.32
N ALA A 178 26.80 10.18 -20.12
CA ALA A 178 26.35 11.17 -21.10
C ALA A 178 25.85 12.48 -20.47
N LEU A 179 25.55 12.48 -19.16
CA LEU A 179 25.16 13.68 -18.39
C LEU A 179 26.35 14.60 -18.10
N ILE A 180 27.58 14.09 -18.06
CA ILE A 180 28.75 14.89 -17.70
C ILE A 180 29.01 15.97 -18.76
N GLY A 181 29.17 17.21 -18.32
CA GLY A 181 29.36 18.38 -19.19
C GLY A 181 28.06 18.99 -19.72
N LYS A 182 26.90 18.37 -19.48
CA LYS A 182 25.58 18.95 -19.82
C LYS A 182 25.15 20.00 -18.80
N LYS A 183 24.16 20.81 -19.16
CA LYS A 183 23.59 21.86 -18.29
C LYS A 183 22.11 21.62 -18.00
N VAL A 184 21.64 22.19 -16.90
CA VAL A 184 20.20 22.21 -16.58
C VAL A 184 19.45 22.92 -17.72
N GLY A 185 18.38 22.29 -18.21
CA GLY A 185 17.60 22.74 -19.37
C GLY A 185 18.04 22.13 -20.70
N ASP A 186 19.19 21.45 -20.76
CA ASP A 186 19.63 20.79 -21.99
C ASP A 186 18.69 19.65 -22.39
N LYS A 187 18.58 19.46 -23.71
CA LYS A 187 17.87 18.34 -24.33
C LYS A 187 18.81 17.60 -25.26
N PHE A 188 18.80 16.28 -25.20
CA PHE A 188 19.59 15.45 -26.10
C PHE A 188 18.92 14.11 -26.34
N THR A 189 19.24 13.47 -27.46
CA THR A 189 18.79 12.11 -27.72
C THR A 189 19.79 11.11 -27.17
N TYR A 190 19.27 10.05 -26.55
CA TYR A 190 20.09 8.96 -26.03
C TYR A 190 19.52 7.62 -26.50
N LYS A 191 20.43 6.74 -26.89
CA LYS A 191 20.13 5.46 -27.51
C LYS A 191 20.40 4.35 -26.50
N PHE A 192 19.35 3.81 -25.90
CA PHE A 192 19.46 2.73 -24.90
C PHE A 192 19.78 1.38 -25.54
N THR A 193 19.26 1.14 -26.74
CA THR A 193 19.53 -0.06 -27.56
C THR A 193 19.63 0.34 -29.03
N GLU A 194 20.04 -0.58 -29.92
CA GLU A 194 20.11 -0.30 -31.36
C GLU A 194 18.79 0.19 -31.98
N GLU A 195 17.66 -0.15 -31.37
CA GLU A 195 16.32 0.13 -31.88
C GLU A 195 15.58 1.18 -31.04
N GLU A 196 16.02 1.47 -29.81
CA GLU A 196 15.33 2.42 -28.93
C GLU A 196 16.11 3.72 -28.70
N THR A 197 15.54 4.83 -29.16
CA THR A 197 16.05 6.19 -28.94
C THR A 197 15.03 7.01 -28.18
N TYR A 198 15.50 7.70 -27.15
CA TYR A 198 14.67 8.54 -26.28
C TYR A 198 15.21 9.97 -26.27
N GLU A 199 14.33 10.94 -26.09
CA GLU A 199 14.71 12.33 -25.85
C GLU A 199 14.82 12.54 -24.34
N ILE A 200 15.97 13.03 -23.88
CA ILE A 200 16.30 13.25 -22.47
C ILE A 200 16.31 14.75 -22.22
N HIS A 201 15.51 15.20 -21.26
CA HIS A 201 15.48 16.60 -20.82
C HIS A 201 16.06 16.69 -19.41
N ILE A 202 17.05 17.55 -19.22
CA ILE A 202 17.64 17.80 -17.90
C ILE A 202 16.81 18.84 -17.17
N LEU A 203 16.07 18.41 -16.15
CA LEU A 203 15.15 19.27 -15.40
C LEU A 203 15.88 20.06 -14.31
N ASN A 204 16.77 19.40 -13.59
CA ASN A 204 17.58 19.99 -12.52
C ASN A 204 18.85 19.18 -12.31
N ALA A 205 19.83 19.79 -11.65
CA ALA A 205 21.04 19.10 -11.23
C ALA A 205 21.48 19.67 -9.87
N LYS A 206 21.94 18.79 -8.98
CA LYS A 206 22.38 19.13 -7.64
C LYS A 206 23.77 18.58 -7.37
N GLU A 207 24.61 19.43 -6.79
CA GLU A 207 25.90 19.03 -6.24
C GLU A 207 25.66 18.46 -4.84
N VAL A 208 26.14 17.24 -4.62
CA VAL A 208 26.03 16.55 -3.33
C VAL A 208 27.29 16.84 -2.52
N VAL A 209 27.19 17.76 -1.57
CA VAL A 209 28.29 18.16 -0.69
C VAL A 209 28.14 17.42 0.64
N LYS A 210 29.02 16.43 0.87
CA LYS A 210 29.07 15.70 2.15
C LYS A 210 29.66 16.60 3.22
N THR A 211 28.84 17.07 4.14
CA THR A 211 29.27 17.91 5.26
C THR A 211 28.37 17.64 6.45
N PRO A 212 28.93 17.36 7.63
CA PRO A 212 28.13 17.15 8.84
C PRO A 212 27.21 18.34 9.12
N LEU A 213 26.02 18.07 9.66
CA LEU A 213 25.16 19.14 10.17
C LEU A 213 25.80 19.80 11.39
N SER A 214 25.80 21.13 11.42
CA SER A 214 26.28 21.98 12.50
C SER A 214 25.36 23.19 12.67
N ASP A 215 25.49 23.91 13.79
CA ASP A 215 24.72 25.15 14.01
C ASP A 215 24.93 26.19 12.90
N ASP A 216 26.12 26.22 12.29
CA ASP A 216 26.46 27.16 11.22
C ASP A 216 25.76 26.85 9.89
N ASN A 217 25.46 25.58 9.62
CA ASN A 217 24.93 25.16 8.31
C ASN A 217 23.49 24.64 8.35
N VAL A 218 22.93 24.38 9.54
CA VAL A 218 21.58 23.79 9.68
C VAL A 218 20.47 24.67 9.09
N ASN A 219 20.67 25.99 9.08
CA ASN A 219 19.73 26.93 8.44
C ASN A 219 19.56 26.69 6.93
N GLN A 220 20.52 26.01 6.28
CA GLN A 220 20.43 25.63 4.87
C GLN A 220 19.39 24.54 4.62
N LEU A 221 18.89 23.85 5.66
CA LEU A 221 17.80 22.89 5.54
C LEU A 221 16.46 23.56 5.17
N GLN A 222 16.31 24.86 5.45
CA GLN A 222 15.10 25.64 5.18
C GLN A 222 13.81 25.06 5.80
N ILE A 223 13.94 24.34 6.92
CA ILE A 223 12.81 23.84 7.71
C ILE A 223 12.53 24.86 8.83
N PRO A 224 11.35 25.52 8.86
CA PRO A 224 11.07 26.63 9.79
C PRO A 224 11.26 26.29 11.28
N GLU A 225 11.07 25.02 11.63
CA GLU A 225 11.17 24.49 12.99
C GLU A 225 12.62 24.26 13.43
N ILE A 226 13.57 24.21 12.50
CA ILE A 226 14.97 23.87 12.76
C ILE A 226 15.81 25.16 12.73
N LYS A 227 16.26 25.61 13.91
CA LYS A 227 17.08 26.84 14.04
C LYS A 227 18.52 26.57 14.44
N ASN A 228 18.78 25.40 15.02
CA ASN A 228 20.09 24.96 15.49
C ASN A 228 20.20 23.42 15.31
N LEU A 229 21.37 22.87 15.59
CA LEU A 229 21.65 21.44 15.45
C LEU A 229 20.80 20.59 16.40
N ASP A 230 20.52 21.07 17.61
CA ASP A 230 19.68 20.36 18.58
C ASP A 230 18.23 20.24 18.08
N ASP A 231 17.68 21.30 17.48
CA ASP A 231 16.37 21.26 16.81
C ASP A 231 16.37 20.25 15.66
N ALA A 232 17.43 20.19 14.86
CA ALA A 232 17.54 19.21 13.77
C ALA A 232 17.56 17.78 14.30
N LYS A 233 18.35 17.51 15.35
CA LYS A 233 18.38 16.20 16.02
C LYS A 233 17.01 15.81 16.55
N LYS A 234 16.32 16.73 17.24
CA LYS A 234 14.97 16.53 17.76
C LYS A 234 13.94 16.30 16.65
N TYR A 235 14.05 17.01 15.54
CA TYR A 235 13.16 16.85 14.38
C TYR A 235 13.32 15.46 13.75
N VAL A 236 14.56 15.03 13.49
CA VAL A 236 14.84 13.69 12.94
C VAL A 236 14.42 12.59 13.92
N TYR A 237 14.77 12.74 15.20
CA TYR A 237 14.35 11.82 16.26
C TYR A 237 12.81 11.70 16.30
N GLY A 238 12.11 12.83 16.32
CA GLY A 238 10.64 12.88 16.39
C GLY A 238 9.98 12.24 15.17
N THR A 239 10.55 12.45 13.98
CA THR A 239 10.07 11.83 12.73
C THR A 239 10.17 10.31 12.80
N ILE A 240 11.34 9.78 13.19
CA ILE A 240 11.57 8.33 13.28
C ILE A 240 10.71 7.72 14.38
N LYS A 241 10.65 8.36 15.55
CA LYS A 241 9.80 7.91 16.66
C LYS A 241 8.34 7.87 16.24
N SER A 242 7.84 8.88 15.53
CA SER A 242 6.46 8.88 15.04
C SER A 242 6.20 7.73 14.07
N GLY A 243 7.17 7.38 13.21
CA GLY A 243 7.08 6.20 12.34
C GLY A 243 6.98 4.89 13.14
N MET A 244 7.83 4.72 14.16
CA MET A 244 7.81 3.53 15.02
C MET A 244 6.51 3.42 15.84
N VAL A 245 6.00 4.56 16.34
CA VAL A 245 4.71 4.62 17.06
C VAL A 245 3.57 4.20 16.13
N ASP A 246 3.54 4.72 14.90
CA ASP A 246 2.52 4.37 13.91
C ASP A 246 2.56 2.88 13.55
N GLU A 247 3.75 2.31 13.34
CA GLU A 247 3.91 0.87 13.07
C GLU A 247 3.47 0.01 14.26
N SER A 248 3.89 0.39 15.47
CA SER A 248 3.51 -0.31 16.70
C SER A 248 2.01 -0.26 16.93
N LEU A 249 1.35 0.85 16.56
CA LEU A 249 -0.11 1.00 16.65
C LEU A 249 -0.84 0.06 15.68
N VAL A 250 -0.32 -0.12 14.47
CA VAL A 250 -0.86 -1.10 13.50
C VAL A 250 -0.73 -2.52 14.07
N THR A 251 0.45 -2.90 14.54
CA THR A 251 0.67 -4.22 15.14
C THR A 251 -0.24 -4.45 16.34
N TYR A 252 -0.37 -3.45 17.22
CA TYR A 252 -1.28 -3.51 18.37
C TYR A 252 -2.74 -3.69 17.92
N GLY A 253 -3.22 -2.92 16.94
CA GLY A 253 -4.56 -3.06 16.37
C GLY A 253 -4.83 -4.47 15.82
N PHE A 254 -3.87 -5.06 15.11
CA PHE A 254 -3.98 -6.45 14.65
C PHE A 254 -4.03 -7.47 15.79
N GLN A 255 -3.23 -7.27 16.85
CA GLN A 255 -3.28 -8.13 18.03
C GLN A 255 -4.64 -8.04 18.74
N ILE A 256 -5.23 -6.85 18.83
CA ILE A 256 -6.58 -6.65 19.35
C ILE A 256 -7.60 -7.43 18.53
N VAL A 257 -7.59 -7.28 17.20
CA VAL A 257 -8.51 -8.02 16.31
C VAL A 257 -8.34 -9.54 16.48
N ASP A 258 -7.11 -10.03 16.55
CA ASP A 258 -6.82 -11.45 16.74
C ASP A 258 -7.34 -11.97 18.09
N GLN A 259 -7.16 -11.21 19.17
CA GLN A 259 -7.71 -11.59 20.47
C GLN A 259 -9.23 -11.54 20.53
N VAL A 260 -9.84 -10.50 19.98
CA VAL A 260 -11.31 -10.40 19.89
C VAL A 260 -11.87 -11.56 19.05
N SER A 261 -11.21 -11.89 17.94
CA SER A 261 -11.54 -13.08 17.14
C SER A 261 -11.45 -14.36 17.97
N LYS A 262 -10.41 -14.51 18.80
CA LYS A 262 -10.21 -15.66 19.69
C LYS A 262 -11.28 -15.81 20.76
N LEU A 263 -11.79 -14.69 21.31
CA LEU A 263 -12.89 -14.70 22.28
C LEU A 263 -14.21 -15.16 21.67
N ASN A 264 -14.37 -15.03 20.35
CA ASN A 264 -15.60 -15.35 19.63
C ASN A 264 -15.40 -16.51 18.63
N LEU A 265 -14.40 -17.36 18.85
CA LEU A 265 -14.13 -18.52 17.99
C LEU A 265 -15.39 -19.36 17.81
N LYS A 266 -15.63 -19.79 16.57
CA LYS A 266 -16.77 -20.66 16.21
C LYS A 266 -18.15 -20.07 16.54
N LYS A 267 -18.24 -18.78 16.85
CA LYS A 267 -19.53 -18.10 17.03
C LYS A 267 -20.33 -18.05 15.74
N PHE A 268 -19.62 -17.99 14.60
CA PHE A 268 -20.21 -17.98 13.28
C PHE A 268 -19.92 -19.30 12.56
N ASN A 269 -20.97 -19.92 12.03
CA ASN A 269 -20.85 -21.07 11.14
C ASN A 269 -20.76 -20.58 9.70
N PHE A 270 -19.56 -20.61 9.13
CA PHE A 270 -19.33 -20.22 7.74
C PHE A 270 -19.86 -21.30 6.77
N PRO A 271 -20.63 -20.94 5.74
CA PRO A 271 -21.08 -21.87 4.70
C PRO A 271 -19.91 -22.56 4.00
N ILE A 272 -20.07 -23.85 3.68
CA ILE A 272 -19.01 -24.65 3.03
C ILE A 272 -18.56 -24.03 1.71
N GLU A 273 -19.50 -23.59 0.87
CA GLU A 273 -19.20 -22.92 -0.41
C GLU A 273 -18.34 -21.65 -0.26
N LEU A 274 -18.45 -20.94 0.86
CA LEU A 274 -17.63 -19.76 1.16
C LEU A 274 -16.20 -20.16 1.58
N LEU A 275 -16.08 -21.27 2.32
CA LEU A 275 -14.79 -21.81 2.73
C LEU A 275 -14.05 -22.41 1.53
N GLU A 276 -14.74 -23.16 0.66
CA GLU A 276 -14.17 -23.74 -0.56
C GLU A 276 -13.64 -22.68 -1.52
N ASP A 277 -14.41 -21.60 -1.77
CA ASP A 277 -13.96 -20.45 -2.55
C ASP A 277 -12.67 -19.86 -1.95
N LYS A 278 -12.62 -19.70 -0.62
CA LYS A 278 -11.43 -19.15 0.03
C LYS A 278 -10.23 -20.09 -0.04
N ILE A 279 -10.43 -21.39 0.15
CA ILE A 279 -9.38 -22.41 0.05
C ILE A 279 -8.74 -22.39 -1.33
N SER A 280 -9.53 -22.17 -2.39
CA SER A 280 -9.01 -22.08 -3.76
C SER A 280 -8.05 -20.90 -3.98
N GLU A 281 -8.13 -19.86 -3.14
CA GLU A 281 -7.23 -18.69 -3.17
C GLU A 281 -5.99 -18.86 -2.29
N ILE A 282 -5.97 -19.86 -1.40
CA ILE A 282 -4.87 -20.07 -0.47
C ILE A 282 -3.73 -20.80 -1.20
N ASP A 283 -2.55 -20.19 -1.19
CA ASP A 283 -1.33 -20.82 -1.69
C ASP A 283 -0.95 -22.02 -0.78
N PRO A 284 -0.98 -23.27 -1.29
CA PRO A 284 -0.67 -24.45 -0.49
C PRO A 284 0.74 -24.43 0.11
N GLN A 285 1.68 -23.71 -0.51
CA GLN A 285 3.05 -23.59 -0.01
C GLN A 285 3.13 -22.71 1.26
N LYS A 286 2.13 -21.86 1.51
CA LYS A 286 2.13 -20.91 2.63
C LYS A 286 1.48 -21.44 3.91
N ILE A 287 0.82 -22.60 3.87
CA ILE A 287 0.01 -23.10 4.99
C ILE A 287 0.64 -24.24 5.80
N ALA A 288 1.94 -24.52 5.62
CA ALA A 288 2.80 -25.34 6.49
C ALA A 288 2.09 -26.28 7.50
N ASN A 289 1.54 -27.41 7.02
CA ASN A 289 0.86 -28.47 7.79
C ASN A 289 -0.48 -28.09 8.46
N LEU A 290 -1.04 -26.91 8.19
CA LEU A 290 -2.38 -26.53 8.63
C LEU A 290 -3.45 -27.06 7.66
N LYS A 291 -4.64 -27.35 8.19
CA LYS A 291 -5.79 -27.72 7.35
C LYS A 291 -6.30 -26.47 6.63
N PRO A 292 -6.47 -26.48 5.29
CA PRO A 292 -6.94 -25.32 4.55
C PRO A 292 -8.26 -24.73 5.08
N GLU A 293 -9.17 -25.59 5.57
CA GLU A 293 -10.45 -25.19 6.15
C GLU A 293 -10.28 -24.38 7.44
N GLU A 294 -9.33 -24.78 8.29
CA GLU A 294 -9.03 -24.07 9.54
C GLU A 294 -8.42 -22.69 9.24
N VAL A 295 -7.56 -22.62 8.22
CA VAL A 295 -6.97 -21.35 7.75
C VAL A 295 -8.05 -20.44 7.17
N ALA A 296 -8.89 -20.95 6.27
CA ALA A 296 -9.99 -20.19 5.67
C ALA A 296 -10.97 -19.68 6.73
N SER A 297 -11.36 -20.52 7.68
CA SER A 297 -12.21 -20.12 8.81
C SER A 297 -11.56 -19.02 9.63
N THR A 298 -10.29 -19.17 10.00
CA THR A 298 -9.55 -18.16 10.79
C THR A 298 -9.47 -16.82 10.07
N ILE A 299 -9.29 -16.82 8.74
CA ILE A 299 -9.30 -15.59 7.94
C ILE A 299 -10.66 -14.89 8.04
N TYR A 300 -11.77 -15.62 7.89
CA TYR A 300 -13.10 -15.04 8.01
C TYR A 300 -13.43 -14.60 9.45
N GLU A 301 -13.03 -15.35 10.47
CA GLU A 301 -13.23 -14.96 11.87
C GLU A 301 -12.53 -13.63 12.19
N ARG A 302 -11.27 -13.47 11.75
CA ARG A 302 -10.53 -12.20 11.91
C ARG A 302 -11.18 -11.06 11.14
N PHE A 303 -11.58 -11.31 9.90
CA PHE A 303 -12.28 -10.32 9.08
C PHE A 303 -13.58 -9.86 9.75
N VAL A 304 -14.39 -10.80 10.24
CA VAL A 304 -15.65 -10.52 10.92
C VAL A 304 -15.40 -9.74 12.22
N ALA A 305 -14.41 -10.15 13.03
CA ALA A 305 -14.04 -9.43 14.24
C ALA A 305 -13.64 -7.99 13.95
N GLN A 306 -12.77 -7.76 12.96
CA GLN A 306 -12.37 -6.42 12.53
C GLN A 306 -13.60 -5.58 12.14
N TRP A 307 -14.48 -6.10 11.28
CA TRP A 307 -15.63 -5.36 10.78
C TRP A 307 -16.70 -5.11 11.84
N ILE A 308 -16.94 -6.05 12.75
CA ILE A 308 -17.82 -5.82 13.90
C ILE A 308 -17.28 -4.68 14.77
N LEU A 309 -15.97 -4.65 15.05
CA LEU A 309 -15.38 -3.54 15.83
C LEU A 309 -15.50 -2.20 15.10
N ILE A 310 -15.26 -2.17 13.79
CA ILE A 310 -15.47 -0.98 12.95
C ILE A 310 -16.91 -0.47 13.09
N LYS A 311 -17.91 -1.35 12.95
CA LYS A 311 -19.33 -0.98 13.05
C LYS A 311 -19.70 -0.54 14.47
N ARG A 312 -19.28 -1.30 15.48
CA ARG A 312 -19.57 -1.04 16.90
C ARG A 312 -19.03 0.31 17.37
N PHE A 313 -17.82 0.68 16.94
CA PHE A 313 -17.21 1.96 17.28
C PHE A 313 -17.45 3.05 16.23
N LYS A 314 -18.24 2.76 15.19
CA LYS A 314 -18.55 3.68 14.08
C LYS A 314 -17.29 4.28 13.45
N LEU A 315 -16.28 3.44 13.24
CA LEU A 315 -15.01 3.85 12.64
C LEU A 315 -15.18 3.99 11.14
N ASN A 316 -14.55 5.00 10.57
CA ASN A 316 -14.43 5.21 9.13
C ASN A 316 -13.00 5.65 8.80
N ALA A 317 -12.60 5.51 7.54
CA ALA A 317 -11.40 6.14 7.01
C ALA A 317 -11.83 7.42 6.27
N SER A 318 -11.58 8.59 6.88
CA SER A 318 -11.89 9.88 6.28
C SER A 318 -10.90 10.22 5.16
N GLN A 319 -11.24 11.19 4.31
CA GLN A 319 -10.32 11.67 3.28
C GLN A 319 -9.03 12.24 3.89
N THR A 320 -9.11 12.86 5.08
CA THR A 320 -7.94 13.35 5.81
C THR A 320 -7.02 12.20 6.21
N ASP A 321 -7.57 11.14 6.82
CA ASP A 321 -6.78 9.95 7.19
C ASP A 321 -6.09 9.34 5.96
N MET A 322 -6.83 9.25 4.84
CA MET A 322 -6.32 8.71 3.58
C MET A 322 -5.16 9.55 3.03
N ASN A 323 -5.32 10.87 3.00
CA ASN A 323 -4.29 11.77 2.51
C ASN A 323 -3.02 11.71 3.37
N GLU A 324 -3.18 11.68 4.70
CA GLU A 324 -2.06 11.55 5.63
C GLU A 324 -1.31 10.23 5.43
N GLU A 325 -2.03 9.11 5.33
CA GLU A 325 -1.40 7.81 5.16
C GLU A 325 -0.73 7.67 3.78
N ILE A 326 -1.37 8.15 2.72
CA ILE A 326 -0.78 8.18 1.36
C ILE A 326 0.48 9.05 1.33
N ASN A 327 0.48 10.20 2.01
CA ASN A 327 1.66 11.05 2.11
C ASN A 327 2.82 10.34 2.81
N LYS A 328 2.56 9.60 3.89
CA LYS A 328 3.58 8.78 4.58
C LYS A 328 4.16 7.70 3.67
N ILE A 329 3.30 7.03 2.91
CA ILE A 329 3.71 6.00 1.93
C ILE A 329 4.60 6.62 0.85
N ASN A 330 4.14 7.72 0.24
CA ASN A 330 4.88 8.41 -0.83
C ASN A 330 6.22 8.99 -0.34
N ALA A 331 6.31 9.39 0.93
CA ALA A 331 7.57 9.86 1.52
C ALA A 331 8.58 8.72 1.73
N SER A 332 8.12 7.48 1.83
CA SER A 332 8.94 6.31 2.19
C SER A 332 9.28 5.40 1.00
N MET A 333 8.69 5.66 -0.16
CA MET A 333 8.77 4.78 -1.34
C MET A 333 8.97 5.57 -2.62
N THR A 334 9.52 4.92 -3.65
CA THR A 334 9.54 5.52 -5.00
C THR A 334 8.12 5.62 -5.57
N PRO A 335 7.85 6.54 -6.52
CA PRO A 335 6.53 6.62 -7.17
C PRO A 335 6.08 5.30 -7.83
N ALA A 336 7.03 4.52 -8.35
CA ALA A 336 6.78 3.21 -8.95
C ALA A 336 6.38 2.14 -7.92
N GLU A 337 6.86 2.24 -6.68
CA GLU A 337 6.47 1.35 -5.58
C GLU A 337 5.15 1.80 -4.95
N ALA A 338 4.99 3.11 -4.71
CA ALA A 338 3.79 3.68 -4.13
C ALA A 338 2.54 3.42 -5.00
N SER A 339 2.67 3.51 -6.33
CA SER A 339 1.58 3.20 -7.28
C SER A 339 1.12 1.74 -7.25
N ARG A 340 1.90 0.82 -6.66
CA ARG A 340 1.53 -0.59 -6.50
C ARG A 340 0.73 -0.84 -5.22
N ILE A 341 0.62 0.15 -4.32
CA ILE A 341 -0.15 0.01 -3.09
C ILE A 341 -1.63 0.22 -3.40
N SER A 342 -2.43 -0.79 -3.09
CA SER A 342 -3.88 -0.71 -3.21
C SER A 342 -4.45 0.25 -2.17
N ILE A 343 -5.31 1.18 -2.61
CA ILE A 343 -6.10 2.08 -1.75
C ILE A 343 -6.82 1.29 -0.64
N ARG A 344 -7.31 0.09 -0.96
CA ARG A 344 -7.96 -0.79 0.00
C ARG A 344 -7.07 -1.14 1.19
N LYS A 345 -5.80 -1.43 0.94
CA LYS A 345 -4.83 -1.73 2.01
C LYS A 345 -4.59 -0.51 2.90
N VAL A 346 -4.59 0.68 2.32
CA VAL A 346 -4.46 1.94 3.06
C VAL A 346 -5.66 2.13 4.00
N ILE A 347 -6.89 1.93 3.48
CA ILE A 347 -8.12 1.97 4.28
C ILE A 347 -8.06 0.96 5.42
N ASP A 348 -7.68 -0.29 5.13
CA ASP A 348 -7.61 -1.35 6.14
C ASP A 348 -6.58 -1.01 7.24
N ILE A 349 -5.42 -0.45 6.89
CA ILE A 349 -4.42 0.02 7.86
C ILE A 349 -4.99 1.14 8.74
N ILE A 350 -5.65 2.13 8.17
CA ILE A 350 -6.27 3.24 8.92
C ILE A 350 -7.30 2.71 9.92
N LEU A 351 -8.19 1.82 9.47
CA LEU A 351 -9.23 1.24 10.33
C LEU A 351 -8.62 0.40 11.46
N ILE A 352 -7.56 -0.36 11.18
CA ILE A 352 -6.81 -1.12 12.21
C ILE A 352 -6.15 -0.18 13.22
N LYS A 353 -5.52 0.92 12.78
CA LYS A 353 -4.96 1.93 13.69
C LYS A 353 -6.06 2.51 14.59
N LYS A 354 -7.22 2.84 14.03
CA LYS A 354 -8.36 3.37 14.80
C LYS A 354 -8.89 2.37 15.82
N ILE A 355 -8.99 1.08 15.48
CA ILE A 355 -9.29 0.02 16.47
C ILE A 355 -8.23 0.03 17.57
N GLY A 356 -6.94 0.05 17.22
CA GLY A 356 -5.84 0.14 18.17
C GLY A 356 -5.99 1.34 19.12
N LEU A 357 -6.29 2.53 18.59
CA LEU A 357 -6.47 3.76 19.39
C LEU A 357 -7.63 3.65 20.38
N VAL A 358 -8.78 3.12 19.95
CA VAL A 358 -9.94 2.92 20.85
C VAL A 358 -9.56 2.06 22.05
N TYR A 359 -8.86 0.95 21.79
CA TYR A 359 -8.43 0.03 22.85
C TYR A 359 -7.30 0.60 23.70
N LEU A 360 -6.36 1.33 23.10
CA LEU A 360 -5.29 2.00 23.82
C LEU A 360 -5.86 3.05 24.78
N GLN A 361 -6.80 3.87 24.31
CA GLN A 361 -7.47 4.86 25.15
C GLN A 361 -8.24 4.22 26.31
N LYS A 362 -8.91 3.08 26.05
CA LYS A 362 -9.68 2.34 27.06
C LYS A 362 -8.80 1.70 28.13
N TYR A 363 -7.71 1.06 27.74
CA TYR A 363 -6.95 0.17 28.63
C TYR A 363 -5.59 0.71 29.09
N GLU A 364 -5.00 1.63 28.32
CA GLU A 364 -3.70 2.25 28.59
C GLU A 364 -3.76 3.78 28.36
N PRO A 365 -4.64 4.50 29.08
CA PRO A 365 -4.90 5.91 28.81
C PRO A 365 -3.63 6.77 28.91
N ASN A 366 -2.72 6.48 29.84
CA ASN A 366 -1.46 7.23 29.97
C ASN A 366 -0.57 7.09 28.73
N THR A 367 -0.42 5.87 28.20
CA THR A 367 0.30 5.59 26.97
C THR A 367 -0.35 6.32 25.78
N TYR A 368 -1.69 6.33 25.74
CA TYR A 368 -2.44 7.09 24.74
C TYR A 368 -2.12 8.59 24.82
N LYS A 369 -2.22 9.21 26.01
CA LYS A 369 -1.95 10.65 26.19
C LYS A 369 -0.55 11.04 25.75
N GLN A 370 0.45 10.25 26.15
CA GLN A 370 1.87 10.54 25.89
C GLN A 370 2.24 10.51 24.40
N ASN A 371 1.56 9.69 23.60
CA ASN A 371 1.96 9.44 22.21
C ASN A 371 0.99 10.01 21.18
N PHE A 372 -0.27 10.29 21.56
CA PHE A 372 -1.34 10.59 20.59
C PHE A 372 -2.21 11.81 20.95
N GLU A 373 -2.23 12.30 22.19
CA GLU A 373 -3.08 13.45 22.59
C GLU A 373 -2.35 14.81 22.47
N THR A 374 -1.02 14.82 22.38
CA THR A 374 -0.19 16.05 22.32
C THR A 374 0.30 16.43 20.92
N LYS A 375 -0.44 16.10 19.85
CA LYS A 375 -0.14 16.56 18.49
C LYS A 375 -1.00 17.74 18.09
#